data_AF-H5TRT5-F1
#
_entry.id   AF-H5TRT5-F1
#
_cell.length_a   1.000
_cell.length_b   1.000
_cell.length_c   1.000
_cell.angle_alpha   90.00
_cell.angle_beta   90.00
_cell.angle_gamma   90.00
#
_symmetry.space_group_name_H-M   'P 1'
#
loop_
_entity.id
_entity.type
_entity.pdbx_description
1 polymer ?
#
loop_
_entity_poly.entity_id
_entity_poly.type
_entity_poly.pdbx_seq_one_letter_code
_entity_poly.pdbx_strand_id
1 'polypeptide(L)'
;MGSTNFSLEVVTDQNLKAAYRKACEQARYEEGSDPYNGTISTTSGVRHHPEQTQPVSASVAAQLGHQRLDFLNKWGEAEGLPLAHSGDVRARVVKVKVTVPEGQHRLYHAVSEAIWLAAQKRCKPGEHVASWTKPQWDVKLARSVAVTPGAASLRYYVTTGERWGDAGLRVLGVDRSGYATKAEARAAAVAAARQSTDALTLHVTARREVGGNPTLLTVVAAAQSASATVDVTLHRTQPGAERAGWLLYGWAAC
;
A
#
# COMPACT_ATOMS: atom_id res chain seq x y z
N MET A 1 15.21 -14.14 -6.71
CA MET A 1 16.09 -14.91 -5.80
C MET A 1 15.60 -14.65 -4.39
N GLY A 2 15.37 -15.74 -3.64
CA GLY A 2 14.27 -15.90 -2.68
C GLY A 2 14.38 -15.09 -1.38
N SER A 3 13.31 -14.37 -1.06
CA SER A 3 13.00 -13.96 0.31
C SER A 3 12.13 -15.07 0.89
N THR A 4 12.62 -15.75 1.93
CA THR A 4 11.82 -16.68 2.73
C THR A 4 11.69 -16.09 4.14
N ASN A 5 10.76 -15.15 4.24
CA ASN A 5 10.34 -14.59 5.53
C ASN A 5 9.34 -15.59 6.13
N PHE A 6 9.69 -16.27 7.23
CA PHE A 6 8.72 -17.00 8.02
C PHE A 6 8.09 -16.00 9.01
N SER A 7 6.81 -15.68 8.80
CA SER A 7 6.19 -14.54 9.51
C SER A 7 5.20 -14.95 10.59
N LEU A 8 4.84 -16.23 10.77
CA LEU A 8 3.83 -16.54 11.80
C LEU A 8 3.82 -18.01 12.25
N GLU A 9 4.65 -18.33 13.23
CA GLU A 9 4.43 -19.49 14.09
C GLU A 9 4.12 -19.00 15.50
N VAL A 10 2.84 -19.07 15.90
CA VAL A 10 2.42 -18.79 17.26
C VAL A 10 2.70 -20.03 18.09
N VAL A 11 3.78 -20.00 18.86
CA VAL A 11 4.10 -21.09 19.78
C VAL A 11 3.72 -20.68 21.20
N THR A 12 2.83 -21.47 21.82
CA THR A 12 2.22 -21.15 23.12
C THR A 12 3.12 -21.44 24.33
N ASP A 13 4.40 -21.79 24.11
CA ASP A 13 5.32 -22.01 25.22
C ASP A 13 5.68 -20.71 25.94
N GLN A 14 5.70 -20.76 27.26
CA GLN A 14 6.12 -19.62 28.06
C GLN A 14 7.61 -19.30 27.87
N ASN A 15 8.45 -20.26 27.50
CA ASN A 15 9.89 -20.04 27.28
C ASN A 15 10.20 -19.83 25.79
N LEU A 16 10.78 -18.67 25.45
CA LEU A 16 11.14 -18.32 24.06
C LEU A 16 12.03 -19.37 23.38
N LYS A 17 13.03 -19.93 24.09
CA LYS A 17 13.91 -20.95 23.54
C LYS A 17 13.20 -22.29 23.35
N ALA A 18 12.21 -22.61 24.17
CA ALA A 18 11.37 -23.79 23.97
C ALA A 18 10.45 -23.60 22.76
N ALA A 19 9.81 -22.44 22.66
CA ALA A 19 9.00 -22.05 21.52
C ALA A 19 9.79 -22.16 20.19
N TYR A 20 10.99 -21.58 20.16
CA TYR A 20 11.88 -21.67 19.01
C TYR A 20 12.30 -23.09 18.67
N ARG A 21 12.62 -23.94 19.66
CA ARG A 21 12.97 -25.34 19.40
C ARG A 21 11.82 -26.10 18.74
N LYS A 22 10.58 -25.92 19.24
CA LYS A 22 9.40 -26.54 18.62
C LYS A 22 9.17 -26.04 17.20
N ALA A 23 9.33 -24.74 16.95
CA ALA A 23 9.25 -24.16 15.61
C ALA A 23 10.29 -24.78 14.65
N CYS A 24 11.54 -24.92 15.11
CA CYS A 24 12.59 -25.57 14.34
C CYS A 24 12.32 -27.06 14.08
N GLU A 25 11.75 -27.78 15.06
CA GLU A 25 11.36 -29.19 14.90
C GLU A 25 10.23 -29.34 13.87
N GLN A 26 9.21 -28.48 13.93
CA GLN A 26 8.11 -28.45 12.97
C GLN A 26 8.62 -28.15 11.56
N ALA A 27 9.43 -27.11 11.40
CA ALA A 27 10.01 -26.74 10.12
C ALA A 27 10.87 -27.86 9.51
N ARG A 28 11.65 -28.59 10.33
CA ARG A 28 12.44 -29.74 9.86
C ARG A 28 11.58 -30.95 9.50
N TYR A 29 10.47 -31.12 10.19
CA TYR A 29 9.51 -32.19 9.87
C TYR A 29 8.84 -31.93 8.51
N GLU A 30 8.47 -30.67 8.23
CA GLU A 30 7.79 -30.27 6.99
C GLU A 30 8.73 -30.16 5.79
N GLU A 31 9.89 -29.50 5.96
CA GLU A 31 10.79 -29.12 4.87
C GLU A 31 12.10 -29.93 4.84
N GLY A 32 12.24 -30.90 5.74
CA GLY A 32 13.45 -31.72 5.88
C GLY A 32 14.62 -30.98 6.54
N SER A 33 15.80 -31.60 6.49
CA SER A 33 17.02 -31.11 7.16
C SER A 33 17.95 -30.32 6.24
N ASP A 34 17.46 -29.78 5.13
CA ASP A 34 18.26 -28.97 4.22
C ASP A 34 18.65 -27.64 4.90
N PRO A 35 19.96 -27.34 5.05
CA PRO A 35 20.43 -26.09 5.64
C PRO A 35 20.03 -24.84 4.84
N TYR A 36 19.46 -24.96 3.65
CA TYR A 36 18.96 -23.87 2.79
C TYR A 36 17.45 -23.96 2.51
N ASN A 37 16.67 -24.64 3.36
CA ASN A 37 15.22 -24.77 3.19
C ASN A 37 14.41 -23.47 3.37
N GLY A 38 15.05 -22.35 3.70
CA GLY A 38 14.36 -21.06 3.86
C GLY A 38 13.50 -20.94 5.12
N THR A 39 13.61 -21.85 6.08
CA THR A 39 12.79 -21.81 7.32
C THR A 39 13.56 -21.30 8.54
N ILE A 40 12.83 -21.08 9.64
CA ILE A 40 13.40 -20.73 10.95
C ILE A 40 14.44 -21.74 11.45
N SER A 41 14.36 -23.00 11.01
CA SER A 41 15.32 -24.03 11.39
C SER A 41 16.77 -23.76 10.95
N THR A 42 16.97 -22.80 10.04
CA THR A 42 18.27 -22.36 9.51
C THR A 42 18.87 -21.16 10.24
N THR A 43 18.17 -20.55 11.21
CA THR A 43 18.72 -19.45 12.01
C THR A 43 19.66 -19.95 13.11
N SER A 44 20.62 -19.12 13.55
CA SER A 44 21.62 -19.53 14.55
C SER A 44 21.08 -19.64 15.99
N GLY A 45 19.85 -19.19 16.21
CA GLY A 45 19.20 -19.19 17.51
C GLY A 45 18.02 -18.24 17.55
N VAL A 46 17.61 -17.88 18.76
CA VAL A 46 16.56 -16.90 19.00
C VAL A 46 16.96 -15.96 20.13
N ARG A 47 16.66 -14.68 19.95
CA ARG A 47 16.76 -13.65 20.97
C ARG A 47 15.44 -12.94 21.18
N HIS A 48 15.27 -12.40 22.38
CA HIS A 48 14.10 -11.58 22.68
C HIS A 48 14.22 -10.21 21.99
N HIS A 49 13.12 -9.67 21.48
CA HIS A 49 13.11 -8.31 20.97
C HIS A 49 13.48 -7.30 22.09
N PRO A 50 14.52 -6.47 21.94
CA PRO A 50 15.09 -5.72 23.07
C PRO A 50 14.12 -4.70 23.68
N GLU A 51 13.24 -4.12 22.88
CA GLU A 51 12.35 -3.03 23.33
C GLU A 51 10.93 -3.50 23.66
N GLN A 52 10.57 -4.77 23.37
CA GLN A 52 9.19 -5.25 23.45
C GLN A 52 9.05 -6.36 24.47
N THR A 53 9.15 -6.01 25.76
CA THR A 53 9.04 -6.95 26.89
C THR A 53 7.61 -7.32 27.26
N GLN A 54 6.63 -6.51 26.86
CA GLN A 54 5.22 -6.73 27.16
C GLN A 54 4.52 -7.46 26.01
N PRO A 55 3.60 -8.40 26.28
CA PRO A 55 2.80 -9.06 25.26
C PRO A 55 2.02 -8.07 24.39
N VAL A 56 2.01 -8.29 23.08
CA VAL A 56 1.27 -7.48 22.10
C VAL A 56 0.31 -8.34 21.30
N SER A 57 -0.67 -7.72 20.65
CA SER A 57 -1.53 -8.45 19.71
C SER A 57 -0.72 -8.96 18.50
N ALA A 58 -1.12 -10.10 17.93
CA ALA A 58 -0.44 -10.72 16.78
C ALA A 58 -0.23 -9.76 15.59
N SER A 59 -1.20 -8.89 15.29
CA SER A 59 -1.09 -7.90 14.21
C SER A 59 0.07 -6.91 14.41
N VAL A 60 0.31 -6.50 15.66
CA VAL A 60 1.43 -5.60 16.00
C VAL A 60 2.73 -6.33 15.93
N ALA A 61 2.78 -7.54 16.48
CA ALA A 61 3.98 -8.34 16.43
C ALA A 61 4.41 -8.55 14.97
N ALA A 62 3.46 -8.84 14.07
CA ALA A 62 3.72 -8.99 12.64
C ALA A 62 4.26 -7.69 12.03
N GLN A 63 3.69 -6.54 12.38
CA GLN A 63 4.16 -5.25 11.88
C GLN A 63 5.56 -4.87 12.39
N LEU A 64 5.81 -5.04 13.70
CA LEU A 64 7.13 -4.82 14.30
C LEU A 64 8.16 -5.75 13.66
N GLY A 65 7.79 -7.02 13.46
CA GLY A 65 8.63 -8.00 12.77
C GLY A 65 8.97 -7.55 11.35
N HIS A 66 7.98 -7.10 10.58
CA HIS A 66 8.18 -6.62 9.22
C HIS A 66 9.10 -5.38 9.15
N GLN A 67 8.89 -4.41 10.04
CA GLN A 67 9.71 -3.19 10.09
C GLN A 67 11.17 -3.47 10.49
N ARG A 68 11.39 -4.52 11.29
CA ARG A 68 12.71 -4.86 11.81
C ARG A 68 13.47 -5.87 10.99
N LEU A 69 12.78 -6.60 10.12
CA LEU A 69 13.36 -7.72 9.39
C LEU A 69 14.64 -7.28 8.65
N ASP A 70 14.62 -6.13 7.98
CA ASP A 70 15.76 -5.59 7.24
C ASP A 70 17.00 -5.26 8.10
N PHE A 71 16.84 -5.16 9.42
CA PHE A 71 17.94 -4.90 10.37
C PHE A 71 18.53 -6.17 10.97
N LEU A 72 17.98 -7.34 10.64
CA LEU A 72 18.51 -8.62 11.10
C LEU A 72 19.57 -9.15 10.15
N ASN A 73 20.62 -9.77 10.71
CA ASN A 73 21.63 -10.43 9.91
C ASN A 73 21.04 -11.69 9.26
N LYS A 74 21.33 -11.90 7.97
CA LYS A 74 21.09 -13.19 7.31
C LYS A 74 21.83 -14.28 8.10
N TRP A 75 21.13 -15.37 8.43
CA TRP A 75 21.62 -16.48 9.28
C TRP A 75 21.94 -16.11 10.74
N GLY A 76 21.59 -14.89 11.16
CA GLY A 76 21.68 -14.47 12.55
C GLY A 76 20.64 -15.18 13.42
N GLU A 77 20.54 -14.71 14.67
CA GLU A 77 19.47 -15.12 15.56
C GLU A 77 18.13 -14.55 15.05
N ALA A 78 17.08 -15.36 15.10
CA ALA A 78 15.71 -14.88 14.96
C ALA A 78 15.34 -13.98 16.17
N GLU A 79 14.38 -13.09 15.98
CA GLU A 79 13.78 -12.31 17.06
C GLU A 79 12.42 -12.88 17.46
N GLY A 80 12.16 -12.86 18.77
CA GLY A 80 10.90 -13.26 19.38
C GLY A 80 10.14 -12.07 19.96
N LEU A 81 8.87 -11.92 19.59
CA LEU A 81 7.94 -10.95 20.16
C LEU A 81 6.86 -11.65 20.99
N PRO A 82 6.64 -11.25 22.26
CA PRO A 82 5.62 -11.89 23.10
C PRO A 82 4.22 -11.53 22.61
N LEU A 83 3.34 -12.53 22.53
CA LEU A 83 1.96 -12.38 22.09
C LEU A 83 0.99 -12.40 23.27
N ALA A 84 0.02 -11.50 23.28
CA ALA A 84 -1.07 -11.47 24.26
C ALA A 84 -2.21 -12.41 23.86
N HIS A 85 -3.01 -12.87 24.84
CA HIS A 85 -4.27 -13.57 24.53
C HIS A 85 -5.25 -12.64 23.82
N SER A 86 -6.07 -13.20 22.91
CA SER A 86 -7.06 -12.40 22.18
C SER A 86 -8.06 -11.69 23.10
N GLY A 87 -8.43 -12.30 24.23
CA GLY A 87 -9.30 -11.70 25.25
C GLY A 87 -8.70 -10.48 25.96
N ASP A 88 -7.37 -10.36 25.96
CA ASP A 88 -6.66 -9.24 26.59
C ASP A 88 -6.49 -8.04 25.63
N VAL A 89 -6.91 -8.18 24.38
CA VAL A 89 -6.77 -7.15 23.36
C VAL A 89 -8.12 -6.45 23.18
N ARG A 90 -8.15 -5.15 23.47
CA ARG A 90 -9.32 -4.32 23.16
C ARG A 90 -9.12 -3.63 21.82
N ALA A 91 -10.09 -3.77 20.93
CA ALA A 91 -10.09 -3.10 19.63
C ALA A 91 -10.99 -1.86 19.64
N ARG A 92 -10.57 -0.82 18.91
CA ARG A 92 -11.38 0.35 18.61
C ARG A 92 -11.08 0.85 17.22
N VAL A 93 -12.12 1.20 16.47
CA VAL A 93 -11.97 1.75 15.12
C VAL A 93 -11.94 3.29 15.19
N VAL A 94 -11.01 3.91 14.46
CA VAL A 94 -10.92 5.36 14.30
C VAL A 94 -10.88 5.71 12.81
N LYS A 95 -11.49 6.84 12.46
CA LYS A 95 -11.43 7.40 11.10
C LYS A 95 -10.24 8.33 10.97
N VAL A 96 -9.36 8.06 10.03
CA VAL A 96 -8.24 8.94 9.68
C VAL A 96 -8.38 9.46 8.27
N LYS A 97 -8.06 10.74 8.08
CA LYS A 97 -7.96 11.35 6.76
C LYS A 97 -6.50 11.29 6.33
N VAL A 98 -6.27 10.73 5.16
CA VAL A 98 -4.93 10.57 4.58
C VAL A 98 -4.90 11.32 3.26
N THR A 99 -3.80 12.03 3.02
CA THR A 99 -3.52 12.69 1.75
C THR A 99 -2.14 12.27 1.30
N VAL A 100 -2.02 11.82 0.06
CA VAL A 100 -0.74 11.45 -0.56
C VAL A 100 -0.49 12.31 -1.79
N PRO A 101 0.79 12.61 -2.10
CA PRO A 101 1.21 13.31 -3.32
C PRO A 101 0.79 12.61 -4.62
N GLU A 102 1.01 13.30 -5.73
CA GLU A 102 0.77 12.81 -7.08
C GLU A 102 1.37 11.42 -7.33
N GLY A 103 0.57 10.52 -7.90
CA GLY A 103 0.97 9.14 -8.22
C GLY A 103 1.19 8.21 -7.01
N GLN A 104 1.39 8.74 -5.80
CA GLN A 104 1.77 7.95 -4.63
C GLN A 104 0.64 7.10 -4.04
N HIS A 105 -0.62 7.40 -4.33
CA HIS A 105 -1.78 6.60 -3.89
C HIS A 105 -1.82 5.16 -4.40
N ARG A 106 -0.90 4.80 -5.30
CA ARG A 106 -0.72 3.45 -5.85
C ARG A 106 0.46 2.72 -5.26
N LEU A 107 1.38 3.45 -4.64
CA LEU A 107 2.55 2.87 -4.01
C LEU A 107 2.13 2.37 -2.64
N TYR A 108 2.06 1.04 -2.49
CA TYR A 108 1.64 0.41 -1.23
C TYR A 108 2.40 0.97 -0.02
N HIS A 109 3.72 1.16 -0.15
CA HIS A 109 4.55 1.74 0.91
C HIS A 109 4.12 3.17 1.27
N ALA A 110 4.01 4.07 0.29
CA ALA A 110 3.63 5.47 0.53
C ALA A 110 2.23 5.59 1.15
N VAL A 111 1.28 4.76 0.69
CA VAL A 111 -0.07 4.69 1.25
C VAL A 111 -0.06 4.18 2.69
N SER A 112 0.62 3.06 2.93
CA SER A 112 0.67 2.41 4.25
C SER A 112 1.36 3.31 5.27
N GLU A 113 2.46 3.95 4.88
CA GLU A 113 3.18 4.92 5.71
C GLU A 113 2.29 6.13 6.05
N ALA A 114 1.60 6.70 5.06
CA ALA A 114 0.72 7.84 5.29
C ALA A 114 -0.48 7.49 6.21
N ILE A 115 -1.08 6.29 6.04
CA ILE A 115 -2.12 5.78 6.94
C ILE A 115 -1.57 5.58 8.36
N TRP A 116 -0.43 4.91 8.47
CA TRP A 116 0.23 4.63 9.73
C TRP A 116 0.56 5.91 10.50
N LEU A 117 1.20 6.89 9.86
CA LEU A 117 1.52 8.19 10.47
C LEU A 117 0.26 8.95 10.89
N ALA A 118 -0.80 8.92 10.08
CA ALA A 118 -2.08 9.54 10.43
C ALA A 118 -2.77 8.84 11.61
N ALA A 119 -2.66 7.52 11.70
CA ALA A 119 -3.24 6.71 12.76
C ALA A 119 -2.45 6.78 14.07
N GLN A 120 -1.12 6.84 14.03
CA GLN A 120 -0.28 7.04 15.21
C GLN A 120 -0.68 8.30 15.99
N LYS A 121 -1.05 9.38 15.29
CA LYS A 121 -1.55 10.63 15.92
C LYS A 121 -2.88 10.44 16.67
N ARG A 122 -3.58 9.33 16.45
CA ARG A 122 -4.84 8.97 17.12
C ARG A 122 -4.67 7.91 18.22
N CYS A 123 -3.49 7.28 18.31
CA CYS A 123 -3.19 6.30 19.34
C CYS A 123 -3.11 6.97 20.71
N LYS A 124 -3.75 6.36 21.70
CA LYS A 124 -3.52 6.62 23.13
C LYS A 124 -2.30 5.84 23.62
N PRO A 125 -1.75 6.16 24.81
CA PRO A 125 -0.69 5.35 25.41
C PRO A 125 -1.06 3.86 25.48
N GLY A 126 -0.21 3.01 24.90
CA GLY A 126 -0.41 1.57 24.79
C GLY A 126 -1.39 1.12 23.69
N GLU A 127 -1.93 2.04 22.88
CA GLU A 127 -2.61 1.70 21.63
C GLU A 127 -1.61 1.62 20.47
N HIS A 128 -1.90 0.73 19.54
CA HIS A 128 -1.12 0.51 18.32
C HIS A 128 -2.05 0.24 17.15
N VAL A 129 -1.60 0.58 15.94
CA VAL A 129 -2.39 0.29 14.74
C VAL A 129 -2.28 -1.20 14.43
N ALA A 130 -3.44 -1.85 14.26
CA ALA A 130 -3.52 -3.28 14.01
C ALA A 130 -3.85 -3.59 12.56
N SER A 131 -4.79 -2.85 11.97
CA SER A 131 -5.22 -3.00 10.59
C SER A 131 -5.95 -1.76 10.11
N TRP A 132 -6.17 -1.67 8.81
CA TRP A 132 -6.98 -0.61 8.21
C TRP A 132 -7.73 -1.13 6.99
N THR A 133 -8.84 -0.46 6.67
CA THR A 133 -9.60 -0.77 5.46
C THR A 133 -8.88 -0.28 4.22
N LYS A 134 -9.14 -0.91 3.06
CA LYS A 134 -8.64 -0.41 1.77
C LYS A 134 -9.14 1.03 1.55
N PRO A 135 -8.26 2.01 1.27
CA PRO A 135 -8.68 3.39 1.05
C PRO A 135 -9.54 3.53 -0.21
N GLN A 136 -10.59 4.33 -0.12
CA GLN A 136 -11.32 4.83 -1.28
C GLN A 136 -10.84 6.25 -1.57
N TRP A 137 -10.05 6.39 -2.64
CA TRP A 137 -9.36 7.65 -2.96
C TRP A 137 -10.26 8.62 -3.73
N ASP A 138 -10.30 9.85 -3.24
CA ASP A 138 -10.71 11.03 -3.98
C ASP A 138 -9.47 11.71 -4.59
N VAL A 139 -9.34 11.64 -5.92
CA VAL A 139 -8.18 12.14 -6.65
C VAL A 139 -8.45 13.55 -7.16
N LYS A 140 -7.63 14.51 -6.73
CA LYS A 140 -7.65 15.88 -7.23
C LYS A 140 -6.79 15.99 -8.47
N LEU A 141 -7.38 16.45 -9.57
CA LEU A 141 -6.69 16.69 -10.83
C LEU A 141 -6.25 18.15 -10.93
N ALA A 142 -4.95 18.39 -11.10
CA ALA A 142 -4.42 19.69 -11.53
C ALA A 142 -4.83 19.93 -12.99
N ARG A 143 -5.20 21.17 -13.29
CA ARG A 143 -5.63 21.63 -14.61
C ARG A 143 -4.60 22.62 -15.13
N SER A 144 -4.01 22.36 -16.29
CA SER A 144 -3.44 23.42 -17.12
C SER A 144 -4.25 23.53 -18.41
N VAL A 145 -4.55 24.75 -18.83
CA VAL A 145 -5.30 25.05 -20.06
C VAL A 145 -4.49 26.05 -20.84
N ALA A 146 -3.89 25.62 -21.95
CA ALA A 146 -3.36 26.54 -22.96
C ALA A 146 -4.39 26.63 -24.09
N VAL A 147 -4.85 27.84 -24.43
CA VAL A 147 -5.79 28.09 -25.52
C VAL A 147 -5.14 29.02 -26.54
N THR A 148 -5.10 28.61 -27.80
CA THR A 148 -4.85 29.51 -28.93
C THR A 148 -6.17 29.73 -29.67
N PRO A 149 -6.60 30.98 -29.95
CA PRO A 149 -7.89 31.23 -30.59
C PRO A 149 -7.93 30.70 -32.04
N GLY A 150 -9.08 30.16 -32.44
CA GLY A 150 -9.38 29.82 -33.83
C GLY A 150 -10.88 29.68 -34.05
N ALA A 151 -11.39 30.18 -35.19
CA ALA A 151 -12.81 30.14 -35.54
C ALA A 151 -13.20 28.92 -36.40
N ALA A 152 -14.50 28.60 -36.36
CA ALA A 152 -15.29 27.58 -37.08
C ALA A 152 -15.24 26.12 -36.58
N SER A 153 -16.38 25.43 -36.74
CA SER A 153 -16.82 24.13 -36.16
C SER A 153 -15.70 23.16 -35.77
N LEU A 154 -15.46 23.07 -34.47
CA LEU A 154 -14.46 22.20 -33.86
C LEU A 154 -15.16 20.96 -33.27
N ARG A 155 -14.66 19.78 -33.60
CA ARG A 155 -14.92 18.55 -32.82
C ARG A 155 -13.81 18.41 -31.78
N TYR A 156 -14.17 18.00 -30.57
CA TYR A 156 -13.25 17.80 -29.47
C TYR A 156 -12.98 16.32 -29.24
N TYR A 157 -11.74 15.94 -29.02
CA TYR A 157 -11.32 14.55 -28.82
C TYR A 157 -10.60 14.42 -27.49
N VAL A 158 -10.86 13.33 -26.77
CA VAL A 158 -10.16 12.98 -25.53
C VAL A 158 -9.17 11.86 -25.83
N THR A 159 -7.89 12.09 -25.59
CA THR A 159 -6.83 11.11 -25.87
C THR A 159 -5.91 10.91 -24.67
N THR A 160 -5.31 9.73 -24.56
CA THR A 160 -4.25 9.43 -23.57
C THR A 160 -2.87 9.42 -24.23
N GLY A 161 -1.87 10.05 -23.61
CA GLY A 161 -0.45 9.86 -23.97
C GLY A 161 0.34 11.14 -24.27
N GLU A 162 1.66 11.09 -24.07
CA GLU A 162 2.59 12.19 -24.31
C GLU A 162 2.87 12.36 -25.81
N ARG A 163 2.43 13.48 -26.39
CA ARG A 163 2.76 13.95 -27.75
C ARG A 163 2.08 13.23 -28.93
N TRP A 164 1.67 14.05 -29.89
CA TRP A 164 1.33 13.64 -31.24
C TRP A 164 2.62 13.40 -32.03
N GLY A 165 2.79 12.18 -32.53
CA GLY A 165 3.93 11.74 -33.33
C GLY A 165 4.36 10.34 -32.89
N ASP A 166 3.95 9.35 -33.68
CA ASP A 166 4.31 7.93 -33.59
C ASP A 166 3.61 7.05 -32.53
N ALA A 167 2.68 6.23 -33.05
CA ALA A 167 2.26 4.90 -32.59
C ALA A 167 1.49 4.67 -31.25
N GLY A 168 1.18 5.69 -30.44
CA GLY A 168 0.63 5.44 -29.08
C GLY A 168 -0.79 5.91 -28.72
N LEU A 169 -1.46 6.75 -29.53
CA LEU A 169 -2.68 7.45 -29.10
C LEU A 169 -3.92 6.55 -29.07
N ARG A 170 -4.41 6.22 -27.88
CA ARG A 170 -5.77 5.66 -27.68
C ARG A 170 -6.76 6.80 -27.45
N VAL A 171 -7.75 6.92 -28.34
CA VAL A 171 -8.94 7.75 -28.12
C VAL A 171 -9.78 7.05 -27.05
N LEU A 172 -10.06 7.73 -25.94
CA LEU A 172 -10.94 7.18 -24.90
C LEU A 172 -12.38 7.62 -25.18
N GLY A 173 -13.23 6.67 -25.59
CA GLY A 173 -14.66 6.89 -25.80
C GLY A 173 -15.25 6.02 -26.91
N VAL A 174 -16.56 5.77 -26.80
CA VAL A 174 -17.36 4.88 -27.65
C VAL A 174 -17.57 5.44 -29.06
N ASP A 175 -17.30 6.74 -29.26
CA ASP A 175 -17.57 7.40 -30.52
C ASP A 175 -16.30 8.08 -31.07
N ARG A 176 -15.82 7.57 -32.21
CA ARG A 176 -14.72 8.16 -32.97
C ARG A 176 -15.09 9.51 -33.59
N SER A 177 -16.34 9.94 -33.49
CA SER A 177 -16.85 11.20 -34.03
C SER A 177 -16.39 12.46 -33.26
N GLY A 178 -15.98 12.32 -31.99
CA GLY A 178 -15.59 13.45 -31.13
C GLY A 178 -16.79 14.25 -30.60
N TYR A 179 -16.57 14.95 -29.49
CA TYR A 179 -17.58 15.73 -28.78
C TYR A 179 -17.89 17.05 -29.52
N ALA A 180 -19.15 17.47 -29.49
CA ALA A 180 -19.60 18.70 -30.15
C ALA A 180 -19.13 19.96 -29.42
N THR A 181 -18.94 19.87 -28.09
CA THR A 181 -18.49 20.99 -27.27
C THR A 181 -17.28 20.65 -26.41
N LYS A 182 -16.50 21.68 -26.06
CA LYS A 182 -15.38 21.59 -25.10
C LYS A 182 -15.84 21.09 -23.73
N ALA A 183 -17.06 21.48 -23.31
CA ALA A 183 -17.61 21.12 -22.01
C ALA A 183 -17.90 19.61 -21.91
N GLU A 184 -18.46 19.03 -22.96
CA GLU A 184 -18.73 17.58 -23.06
C GLU A 184 -17.44 16.77 -23.07
N ALA A 185 -16.47 17.13 -23.92
CA ALA A 185 -15.17 16.45 -23.95
C ALA A 185 -14.46 16.50 -22.59
N ARG A 186 -14.58 17.63 -21.88
CA ARG A 186 -14.03 17.78 -20.54
C ARG A 186 -14.75 16.90 -19.52
N ALA A 187 -16.07 16.84 -19.55
CA ALA A 187 -16.85 15.98 -18.66
C ALA A 187 -16.48 14.50 -18.88
N ALA A 188 -16.33 14.09 -20.13
CA ALA A 188 -15.89 12.74 -20.48
C ALA A 188 -14.45 12.45 -20.04
N ALA A 189 -13.51 13.37 -20.21
CA ALA A 189 -12.14 13.22 -19.71
C ALA A 189 -12.12 13.06 -18.18
N VAL A 190 -12.92 13.84 -17.44
CA VAL A 190 -13.03 13.70 -15.98
C VAL A 190 -13.64 12.34 -15.60
N ALA A 191 -14.67 11.89 -16.30
CA ALA A 191 -15.27 10.57 -16.07
C ALA A 191 -14.25 9.44 -16.33
N ALA A 192 -13.49 9.53 -17.43
CA ALA A 192 -12.44 8.57 -17.77
C ALA A 192 -11.30 8.56 -16.73
N ALA A 193 -10.86 9.74 -16.28
CA ALA A 193 -9.85 9.84 -15.21
C ALA A 193 -10.32 9.21 -13.90
N ARG A 194 -11.61 9.34 -13.57
CA ARG A 194 -12.20 8.73 -12.36
C ARG A 194 -12.33 7.21 -12.46
N GLN A 195 -12.58 6.69 -13.66
CA GLN A 195 -12.68 5.25 -13.91
C GLN A 195 -11.31 4.59 -14.11
N SER A 196 -10.29 5.37 -14.43
CA SER A 196 -8.94 4.87 -14.64
C SER A 196 -8.23 4.54 -13.33
N THR A 197 -7.59 3.37 -13.31
CA THR A 197 -6.64 2.97 -12.28
C THR A 197 -5.23 3.53 -12.54
N ASP A 198 -4.95 4.02 -13.75
CA ASP A 198 -3.63 4.47 -14.22
C ASP A 198 -3.51 6.00 -14.31
N ALA A 199 -2.28 6.51 -14.37
CA ALA A 199 -1.97 7.94 -14.30
C ALA A 199 -2.13 8.42 -15.72
N LEU A 200 -3.31 8.95 -16.02
CA LEU A 200 -3.64 9.32 -17.37
C LEU A 200 -3.42 10.81 -17.55
N THR A 201 -2.40 11.13 -18.33
CA THR A 201 -2.37 12.42 -19.01
C THR A 201 -3.43 12.39 -20.11
N LEU A 202 -4.59 12.97 -19.80
CA LEU A 202 -5.68 13.13 -20.76
C LEU A 202 -5.51 14.46 -21.48
N HIS A 203 -5.58 14.44 -22.81
CA HIS A 203 -5.55 15.61 -23.68
C HIS A 203 -6.92 15.82 -24.32
N VAL A 204 -7.42 17.07 -24.33
CA VAL A 204 -8.66 17.45 -25.01
C VAL A 204 -8.35 18.30 -26.23
N THR A 205 -8.19 17.67 -27.39
CA THR A 205 -7.78 18.34 -28.64
C THR A 205 -8.97 18.76 -29.49
N ALA A 206 -8.89 19.93 -30.14
CA ALA A 206 -9.89 20.38 -31.10
C ALA A 206 -9.42 20.10 -32.54
N ARG A 207 -10.28 19.53 -33.38
CA ARG A 207 -9.99 19.25 -34.80
C ARG A 207 -11.09 19.85 -35.68
N ARG A 208 -10.68 20.34 -36.86
CA ARG A 208 -11.62 20.64 -37.96
C ARG A 208 -11.98 19.36 -38.69
N GLU A 209 -13.26 19.21 -39.05
CA GLU A 209 -13.74 18.06 -39.83
C GLU A 209 -13.16 18.00 -41.26
N VAL A 210 -12.75 19.15 -41.83
CA VAL A 210 -12.25 19.22 -43.22
C VAL A 210 -10.99 20.09 -43.28
N GLY A 211 -9.86 19.51 -43.65
CA GLY A 211 -8.62 20.18 -44.07
C GLY A 211 -8.02 21.25 -43.14
N GLY A 212 -6.84 20.99 -42.59
CA GLY A 212 -6.03 22.00 -41.88
C GLY A 212 -5.27 21.45 -40.68
N ASN A 213 -4.23 22.17 -40.27
CA ASN A 213 -3.46 21.84 -39.06
C ASN A 213 -4.37 21.95 -37.82
N PRO A 214 -4.44 20.92 -36.96
CA PRO A 214 -5.32 20.93 -35.79
C PRO A 214 -4.93 22.05 -34.83
N THR A 215 -5.93 22.76 -34.29
CA THR A 215 -5.70 23.66 -33.15
C THR A 215 -5.65 22.82 -31.89
N LEU A 216 -4.45 22.64 -31.35
CA LEU A 216 -4.23 21.89 -30.11
C LEU A 216 -4.71 22.71 -28.92
N LEU A 217 -5.93 22.41 -28.44
CA LEU A 217 -6.26 22.63 -27.05
C LEU A 217 -5.58 21.50 -26.26
N THR A 218 -4.73 21.87 -25.30
CA THR A 218 -4.15 20.91 -24.37
C THR A 218 -4.72 21.22 -22.99
N VAL A 219 -5.63 20.36 -22.55
CA VAL A 219 -5.99 20.25 -21.14
C VAL A 219 -5.10 19.15 -20.62
N VAL A 220 -4.25 19.40 -19.62
CA VAL A 220 -3.59 18.33 -18.87
C VAL A 220 -4.39 18.12 -17.59
N ALA A 221 -4.86 16.90 -17.37
CA ALA A 221 -5.41 16.46 -16.09
C ALA A 221 -4.38 15.54 -15.42
N ALA A 222 -3.52 16.11 -14.58
CA ALA A 222 -2.52 15.36 -13.81
C ALA A 222 -3.02 15.17 -12.38
N ALA A 223 -2.83 14.00 -11.77
CA ALA A 223 -3.36 13.69 -10.45
C ALA A 223 -2.52 14.35 -9.35
N GLN A 224 -2.79 15.61 -9.04
CA GLN A 224 -1.99 16.43 -8.11
C GLN A 224 -1.86 15.85 -6.69
N SER A 225 -2.94 15.26 -6.18
CA SER A 225 -2.96 14.60 -4.87
C SER A 225 -4.17 13.67 -4.81
N ALA A 226 -4.09 12.66 -3.95
CA ALA A 226 -5.24 11.83 -3.62
C ALA A 226 -5.48 11.89 -2.12
N SER A 227 -6.75 11.94 -1.71
CA SER A 227 -7.13 11.88 -0.31
C SER A 227 -8.18 10.82 -0.06
N ALA A 228 -8.12 10.15 1.08
CA ALA A 228 -9.09 9.14 1.48
C ALA A 228 -9.41 9.29 2.97
N THR A 229 -10.60 8.84 3.35
CA THR A 229 -10.93 8.55 4.75
C THR A 229 -10.86 7.05 4.94
N VAL A 230 -10.10 6.61 5.95
CA VAL A 230 -9.77 5.21 6.19
C VAL A 230 -10.19 4.84 7.60
N ASP A 231 -10.89 3.72 7.74
CA ASP A 231 -11.17 3.10 9.04
C ASP A 231 -9.92 2.33 9.47
N VAL A 232 -9.39 2.70 10.63
CA VAL A 232 -8.19 2.11 11.21
C VAL A 232 -8.56 1.45 12.53
N THR A 233 -8.24 0.16 12.65
CA THR A 233 -8.41 -0.60 13.88
C THR A 233 -7.18 -0.38 14.75
N LEU A 234 -7.39 0.20 15.92
CA LEU A 234 -6.39 0.32 16.97
C LEU A 234 -6.63 -0.81 17.98
N HIS A 235 -5.56 -1.45 18.40
CA HIS A 235 -5.58 -2.42 19.48
C HIS A 235 -4.89 -1.83 20.71
N ARG A 236 -5.36 -2.23 21.88
CA ARG A 236 -4.71 -1.98 23.16
C ARG A 236 -4.62 -3.28 23.93
N THR A 237 -3.43 -3.68 24.33
CA THR A 237 -3.27 -4.78 25.28
C THR A 237 -3.61 -4.28 26.68
N GLN A 238 -4.40 -5.05 27.43
CA GLN A 238 -4.72 -4.73 28.82
C GLN A 238 -3.45 -4.79 29.70
N PRO A 239 -3.31 -3.87 30.67
CA PRO A 239 -2.24 -3.98 31.66
C PRO A 239 -2.33 -5.33 32.39
N GLY A 240 -1.21 -6.05 32.49
CA GLY A 240 -1.17 -7.37 33.13
C GLY A 240 -1.61 -8.54 32.23
N ALA A 241 -1.80 -8.32 30.93
CA ALA A 241 -2.09 -9.40 29.99
C ALA A 241 -1.06 -10.52 30.08
N GLU A 242 -1.54 -11.75 30.16
CA GLU A 242 -0.67 -12.92 30.17
C GLU A 242 -0.14 -13.18 28.76
N ARG A 243 1.09 -13.69 28.68
CA ARG A 243 1.69 -14.07 27.40
C ARG A 243 1.06 -15.37 26.92
N ALA A 244 0.35 -15.28 25.80
CA ALA A 244 -0.22 -16.42 25.08
C ALA A 244 0.80 -17.22 24.28
N GLY A 245 1.91 -16.59 23.87
CA GLY A 245 2.94 -17.24 23.08
C GLY A 245 3.98 -16.27 22.53
N TRP A 246 4.61 -16.66 21.43
CA TRP A 246 5.64 -15.89 20.74
C TRP A 246 5.37 -15.81 19.25
N LEU A 247 5.66 -14.66 18.66
CA LEU A 247 5.91 -14.53 17.23
C LEU A 247 7.42 -14.62 17.01
N LEU A 248 7.85 -15.48 16.09
CA LEU A 248 9.25 -15.61 15.69
C LEU A 248 9.44 -15.09 14.26
N TYR A 249 10.48 -14.29 14.03
CA TYR A 249 10.82 -13.80 12.69
C TYR A 249 12.34 -13.62 12.52
N GLY A 250 12.82 -13.75 11.28
CA GLY A 250 14.24 -13.59 10.94
C GLY A 250 14.53 -13.92 9.49
N TRP A 251 15.81 -13.84 9.12
CA TRP A 251 16.29 -14.22 7.79
C TRP A 251 16.82 -15.65 7.78
N ALA A 252 16.12 -16.52 7.05
CA ALA A 252 16.55 -17.89 6.81
C ALA A 252 17.61 -17.99 5.70
N ALA A 253 18.25 -19.15 5.62
CA ALA A 253 19.15 -19.51 4.53
C ALA A 253 18.37 -19.86 3.26
N CYS A 254 18.76 -19.20 2.17
CA CYS A 254 18.28 -19.37 0.82
C CYS A 254 19.42 -19.03 -0.15
#